data_AF-A0A519XJU8-F1
#
_entry.id   AF-A0A519XJU8-F1
#
_cell.length_a   1.000
_cell.length_b   1.000
_cell.length_c   1.000
_cell.angle_alpha   90.00
_cell.angle_beta   90.00
_cell.angle_gamma   90.00
#
_symmetry.space_group_name_H-M   'P 1'
#
loop_
_entity.id
_entity.type
_entity.pdbx_description
1 polymer ?
#
loop_
_entity_poly.entity_id
_entity_poly.type
_entity_poly.pdbx_seq_one_letter_code
_entity_poly.pdbx_strand_id
1 'polypeptide(L)'
;MNTRGVFEPGGELRGQFRSDFNLPTLRFSAAFYASVNTTADVRKAFYDNVKYPGFIVTKKYNADRFEVPVLYLTEMKLIRAEAAAETGTNLTVGAQDVNDILARAYGGTKSIPLASSASLIKSNARFERSIEFAGEGNRISEIKRIGAKGENIDKRGAVWNCPGLVLQFPQGEMATNTAFQRNPEGGCN
;
A
#
# COMPACT_ATOMS: atom_id res chain seq x y z
N MET A 1 -18.61 15.64 11.64
CA MET A 1 -19.82 14.80 11.52
C MET A 1 -19.90 14.33 10.07
N ASN A 2 -19.97 13.02 9.82
CA ASN A 2 -20.06 12.47 8.45
C ASN A 2 -21.53 12.57 7.98
N THR A 3 -21.81 13.48 7.05
CA THR A 3 -23.15 13.75 6.51
C THR A 3 -23.18 13.47 5.01
N ARG A 4 -24.05 12.52 4.63
CA ARG A 4 -24.19 12.09 3.23
C ARG A 4 -24.63 13.28 2.37
N GLY A 5 -23.92 13.54 1.26
CA GLY A 5 -24.16 14.64 0.33
C GLY A 5 -23.59 16.01 0.73
N VAL A 6 -22.88 16.14 1.87
CA VAL A 6 -22.29 17.43 2.30
C VAL A 6 -20.83 17.26 2.72
N PHE A 7 -20.55 16.38 3.69
CA PHE A 7 -19.19 16.05 4.13
C PHE A 7 -19.06 14.54 4.25
N GLU A 8 -18.47 13.93 3.23
CA GLU A 8 -18.21 12.49 3.18
C GLU A 8 -16.70 12.22 3.15
N PRO A 9 -16.00 12.28 4.30
CA PRO A 9 -14.62 11.79 4.39
C PRO A 9 -14.57 10.35 3.88
N GLY A 10 -13.68 10.07 2.93
CA GLY A 10 -13.60 8.77 2.25
C GLY A 10 -14.61 8.55 1.11
N GLY A 11 -15.38 9.57 0.71
CA GLY A 11 -16.31 9.50 -0.41
C GLY A 11 -15.65 9.04 -1.71
N GLU A 12 -14.49 9.61 -2.05
CA GLU A 12 -13.70 9.19 -3.23
C GLU A 12 -13.18 7.76 -3.11
N LEU A 13 -12.69 7.33 -1.94
CA LEU A 13 -12.25 5.94 -1.72
C LEU A 13 -13.40 4.97 -2.02
N ARG A 14 -14.61 5.33 -1.60
CA ARG A 14 -15.81 4.57 -1.88
C ARG A 14 -16.18 4.61 -3.37
N GLY A 15 -16.21 5.79 -3.99
CA GLY A 15 -16.52 5.95 -5.41
C GLY A 15 -15.59 5.14 -6.31
N GLN A 16 -14.32 5.01 -5.91
CA GLN A 16 -13.31 4.31 -6.71
C GLN A 16 -13.15 2.81 -6.39
N PHE A 17 -13.34 2.38 -5.14
CA PHE A 17 -13.05 1.00 -4.71
C PHE A 17 -14.25 0.18 -4.23
N ARG A 18 -15.40 0.80 -3.93
CA ARG A 18 -16.57 0.07 -3.39
C ARG A 18 -17.04 -1.00 -4.35
N SER A 19 -17.17 -2.23 -3.87
CA SER A 19 -17.42 -3.42 -4.68
C SER A 19 -18.71 -4.17 -4.33
N ASP A 20 -19.43 -3.77 -3.28
CA ASP A 20 -20.72 -4.35 -2.90
C ASP A 20 -21.91 -3.84 -3.75
N PHE A 21 -21.75 -2.76 -4.52
CA PHE A 21 -22.81 -2.22 -5.41
C PHE A 21 -22.54 -2.51 -6.89
N ASN A 22 -21.45 -1.96 -7.42
CA ASN A 22 -21.05 -2.08 -8.82
C ASN A 22 -19.59 -2.51 -8.92
N LEU A 23 -19.16 -2.90 -10.13
CA LEU A 23 -17.75 -3.15 -10.40
C LEU A 23 -16.96 -1.83 -10.23
N PRO A 24 -16.01 -1.74 -9.28
CA PRO A 24 -15.28 -0.51 -9.03
C PRO A 24 -14.33 -0.14 -10.20
N THR A 25 -13.96 1.13 -10.28
CA THR A 25 -12.94 1.61 -11.22
C THR A 25 -11.56 1.07 -10.86
N LEU A 26 -11.17 1.20 -9.59
CA LEU A 26 -9.87 0.75 -9.11
C LEU A 26 -9.93 -0.71 -8.67
N ARG A 27 -8.97 -1.50 -9.18
CA ARG A 27 -8.91 -2.95 -9.04
C ARG A 27 -7.46 -3.37 -8.84
N PHE A 28 -7.28 -4.59 -8.37
CA PHE A 28 -5.96 -5.18 -8.17
C PHE A 28 -5.60 -6.11 -9.32
N SER A 29 -4.30 -6.21 -9.61
CA SER A 29 -3.77 -7.18 -10.56
C SER A 29 -3.87 -8.61 -10.03
N ALA A 30 -3.93 -9.60 -10.91
CA ALA A 30 -3.83 -11.02 -10.54
C ALA A 30 -2.54 -11.34 -9.76
N ALA A 31 -1.42 -10.72 -10.13
CA ALA A 31 -0.14 -10.88 -9.43
C ALA A 31 -0.21 -10.43 -7.96
N PHE A 32 -0.90 -9.32 -7.68
CA PHE A 32 -1.18 -8.90 -6.31
C PHE A 32 -2.08 -9.92 -5.60
N TYR A 33 -3.15 -10.38 -6.24
CA TYR A 33 -4.08 -11.31 -5.61
C TYR A 33 -3.38 -12.62 -5.22
N ALA A 34 -2.48 -13.13 -6.05
CA ALA A 34 -1.66 -14.30 -5.73
C ALA A 34 -0.82 -14.13 -4.46
N SER A 35 -0.40 -12.91 -4.11
CA SER A 35 0.37 -12.63 -2.89
C SER A 35 -0.47 -12.72 -1.60
N VAL A 36 -1.77 -12.43 -1.68
CA VAL A 36 -2.69 -12.43 -0.51
C VAL A 36 -3.56 -13.68 -0.47
N ASN A 37 -3.85 -14.31 -1.60
CA ASN A 37 -4.71 -15.48 -1.72
C ASN A 37 -3.97 -16.78 -1.33
N THR A 38 -3.51 -16.83 -0.08
CA THR A 38 -2.90 -18.03 0.50
C THR A 38 -3.85 -18.68 1.50
N THR A 39 -3.59 -19.94 1.85
CA THR A 39 -4.47 -20.72 2.73
C THR A 39 -4.64 -20.07 4.11
N ALA A 40 -3.56 -19.53 4.68
CA ALA A 40 -3.52 -19.04 6.06
C ALA A 40 -3.68 -17.51 6.20
N ASP A 41 -3.47 -16.72 5.14
CA ASP A 41 -3.53 -15.25 5.26
C ASP A 41 -4.98 -14.77 5.42
N VAL A 42 -5.32 -14.25 6.59
CA VAL A 42 -6.66 -13.76 6.91
C VAL A 42 -7.01 -12.47 6.16
N ARG A 43 -6.00 -11.72 5.66
CA ARG A 43 -6.24 -10.48 4.89
C ARG A 43 -6.87 -10.76 3.54
N LYS A 44 -6.83 -12.01 3.05
CA LYS A 44 -7.55 -12.41 1.83
C LYS A 44 -9.05 -12.11 1.90
N ALA A 45 -9.63 -12.09 3.11
CA ALA A 45 -11.03 -11.77 3.34
C ALA A 45 -11.38 -10.34 2.89
N PHE A 46 -10.39 -9.44 2.81
CA PHE A 46 -10.58 -8.08 2.28
C PHE A 46 -10.63 -8.01 0.76
N TYR A 47 -10.51 -9.11 0.04
CA TYR A 47 -10.54 -9.12 -1.42
C TYR A 47 -11.60 -10.09 -1.95
N ASP A 48 -12.15 -9.78 -3.13
CA ASP A 48 -13.11 -10.62 -3.84
C ASP A 48 -12.67 -10.80 -5.30
N ASN A 49 -12.91 -11.99 -5.83
CA ASN A 49 -12.80 -12.30 -7.25
C ASN A 49 -13.98 -13.15 -7.77
N VAL A 50 -14.95 -13.47 -6.91
CA VAL A 50 -16.10 -14.33 -7.20
C VAL A 50 -17.27 -13.48 -7.67
N LYS A 51 -17.55 -12.37 -6.99
CA LYS A 51 -18.64 -11.46 -7.36
C LYS A 51 -18.46 -10.89 -8.78
N TYR A 52 -17.21 -10.61 -9.13
CA TYR A 52 -16.81 -10.13 -10.45
C TYR A 52 -15.74 -11.06 -11.02
N PRO A 53 -16.11 -12.17 -11.66
CA PRO A 53 -15.15 -13.13 -12.20
C PRO A 53 -14.11 -12.45 -13.10
N GLY A 54 -12.83 -12.73 -12.85
CA GLY A 54 -11.70 -12.11 -13.57
C GLY A 54 -11.26 -10.74 -13.06
N PHE A 55 -11.98 -10.14 -12.11
CA PHE A 55 -11.63 -8.86 -11.51
C PHE A 55 -11.34 -9.01 -10.01
N ILE A 56 -10.19 -8.53 -9.57
CA ILE A 56 -9.83 -8.51 -8.14
C ILE A 56 -10.22 -7.17 -7.55
N VAL A 57 -11.15 -7.20 -6.61
CA VAL A 57 -11.69 -6.00 -5.95
C VAL A 57 -11.43 -6.07 -4.44
N THR A 58 -11.45 -4.93 -3.76
CA THR A 58 -11.33 -4.86 -2.30
C THR A 58 -12.70 -4.67 -1.65
N LYS A 59 -12.85 -5.25 -0.46
CA LYS A 59 -14.01 -5.10 0.43
C LYS A 59 -13.77 -4.07 1.53
N LYS A 60 -12.57 -3.50 1.64
CA LYS A 60 -12.20 -2.51 2.69
C LYS A 60 -13.15 -1.31 2.74
N TYR A 61 -13.79 -0.97 1.62
CA TYR A 61 -14.65 0.21 1.48
C TYR A 61 -16.13 -0.16 1.21
N ASN A 62 -16.54 -1.39 1.51
CA ASN A 62 -17.92 -1.87 1.35
C ASN A 62 -18.80 -1.45 2.53
N ALA A 63 -18.87 -0.14 2.77
CA ALA A 63 -19.72 0.44 3.80
C ALA A 63 -20.16 1.85 3.39
N ASP A 64 -21.35 2.24 3.85
CA ASP A 64 -21.85 3.61 3.66
C ASP A 64 -21.14 4.63 4.56
N ARG A 65 -20.51 4.16 5.64
CA ARG A 65 -19.72 4.95 6.57
C ARG A 65 -18.62 4.05 7.09
N PHE A 66 -17.40 4.54 7.09
CA PHE A 66 -16.24 3.85 7.62
C PHE A 66 -15.26 4.90 8.16
N GLU A 67 -14.51 4.54 9.19
CA GLU A 67 -13.35 5.33 9.57
C GLU A 67 -12.25 5.15 8.52
N VAL A 68 -11.52 6.23 8.23
CA VAL A 68 -10.28 6.18 7.46
C VAL A 68 -9.14 6.34 8.46
N PRO A 69 -8.48 5.25 8.87
CA PRO A 69 -7.38 5.36 9.81
C PRO A 69 -6.20 6.05 9.14
N VAL A 70 -5.59 6.99 9.87
CA VAL A 70 -4.44 7.77 9.37
C VAL A 70 -3.12 7.16 9.84
N LEU A 71 -3.14 6.42 10.95
CA LEU A 71 -1.98 5.76 11.52
C LEU A 71 -2.37 4.39 12.08
N TYR A 72 -1.55 3.38 11.81
CA TYR A 72 -1.74 2.02 12.31
C TYR A 72 -0.59 1.57 13.19
N LEU A 73 -0.88 0.76 14.22
CA LEU A 73 0.16 0.07 14.97
C LEU A 73 1.00 -0.85 14.06
N THR A 74 0.35 -1.48 13.07
CA THR A 74 1.04 -2.32 12.08
C THR A 74 2.03 -1.51 11.26
N GLU A 75 1.71 -0.26 10.93
CA GLU A 75 2.60 0.64 10.22
C GLU A 75 3.81 1.00 11.07
N MET A 76 3.60 1.35 12.35
CA MET A 76 4.69 1.66 13.28
C MET A 76 5.66 0.47 13.44
N LYS A 77 5.12 -0.75 13.55
CA LYS A 77 5.93 -1.98 13.63
C LYS A 77 6.74 -2.22 12.36
N LEU A 78 6.11 -2.09 11.19
CA LEU A 78 6.79 -2.27 9.92
C LEU A 78 7.84 -1.20 9.64
N ILE A 79 7.59 0.06 10.04
CA ILE A 79 8.59 1.14 10.02
C ILE A 79 9.78 0.77 10.91
N ARG A 80 9.52 0.35 12.16
CA ARG A 80 10.58 0.00 13.11
C ARG A 80 11.38 -1.22 12.65
N ALA A 81 10.72 -2.24 12.10
CA ALA A 81 11.38 -3.43 11.56
C ALA A 81 12.27 -3.10 10.36
N GLU A 82 11.77 -2.32 9.40
CA GLU A 82 12.58 -1.92 8.26
C GLU A 82 13.73 -1.02 8.67
N ALA A 83 13.51 -0.05 9.57
CA ALA A 83 14.57 0.82 10.08
C ALA A 83 15.68 0.02 10.78
N ALA A 84 15.32 -0.93 11.66
CA ALA A 84 16.28 -1.81 12.32
C ALA A 84 17.14 -2.60 11.31
N ALA A 85 16.51 -3.11 10.25
CA ALA A 85 17.20 -3.80 9.19
C ALA A 85 18.11 -2.88 8.35
N GLU A 86 17.67 -1.67 8.03
CA GLU A 86 18.42 -0.69 7.24
C GLU A 86 19.65 -0.17 7.99
N THR A 87 19.57 -0.05 9.33
CA THR A 87 20.71 0.40 10.17
C THR A 87 21.56 -0.74 10.70
N GLY A 88 21.12 -1.99 10.58
CA GLY A 88 21.80 -3.15 11.16
C GLY A 88 21.73 -3.21 12.70
N THR A 89 20.87 -2.41 13.33
CA THR A 89 20.76 -2.30 14.80
C THR A 89 19.40 -2.81 15.27
N ASN A 90 19.32 -3.35 16.50
CA ASN A 90 18.05 -3.82 17.09
C ASN A 90 17.33 -4.89 16.24
N LEU A 91 18.10 -5.75 15.54
CA LEU A 91 17.55 -6.77 14.63
C LEU A 91 16.56 -7.73 15.31
N THR A 92 16.81 -8.11 16.56
CA THR A 92 15.88 -8.94 17.35
C THR A 92 14.52 -8.26 17.53
N VAL A 93 14.49 -6.94 17.75
CA VAL A 93 13.26 -6.16 17.87
C VAL A 93 12.55 -6.08 16.53
N GLY A 94 13.30 -5.83 15.44
CA GLY A 94 12.74 -5.82 14.10
C GLY A 94 12.15 -7.17 13.67
N ALA A 95 12.81 -8.27 14.00
CA ALA A 95 12.30 -9.63 13.78
C ALA A 95 11.02 -9.89 14.59
N GLN A 96 10.97 -9.44 15.85
CA GLN A 96 9.76 -9.54 16.67
C GLN A 96 8.60 -8.73 16.08
N ASP A 97 8.85 -7.51 15.61
CA ASP A 97 7.81 -6.69 14.98
C ASP A 97 7.23 -7.33 13.73
N VAL A 98 8.07 -7.92 12.88
CA VAL A 98 7.61 -8.71 11.73
C VAL A 98 6.78 -9.90 12.21
N ASN A 99 7.26 -10.63 13.22
CA ASN A 99 6.56 -11.80 13.76
C ASN A 99 5.19 -11.45 14.34
N ASP A 100 5.02 -10.28 14.96
CA ASP A 100 3.70 -9.84 15.44
C ASP A 100 2.71 -9.65 14.29
N ILE A 101 3.16 -9.11 13.15
CA ILE A 101 2.35 -8.97 11.94
C ILE A 101 2.04 -10.34 11.33
N LEU A 102 3.05 -11.20 11.21
CA LEU A 102 2.90 -12.55 10.67
C LEU A 102 1.96 -13.42 11.52
N ALA A 103 2.11 -13.37 12.85
CA ALA A 103 1.26 -14.12 13.76
C ALA A 103 -0.21 -13.70 13.61
N ARG A 104 -0.49 -12.39 13.53
CA ARG A 104 -1.85 -11.89 13.31
C ARG A 104 -2.38 -12.25 11.92
N ALA A 105 -1.57 -12.06 10.88
CA ALA A 105 -2.02 -12.27 9.50
C ALA A 105 -2.22 -13.76 9.15
N TYR A 106 -1.42 -14.66 9.72
CA TYR A 106 -1.38 -16.08 9.37
C TYR A 106 -1.83 -17.00 10.53
N GLY A 107 -2.50 -16.45 11.55
CA GLY A 107 -2.98 -17.23 12.70
C GLY A 107 -1.87 -17.96 13.47
N GLY A 108 -0.67 -17.37 13.55
CA GLY A 108 0.49 -17.94 14.23
C GLY A 108 1.26 -19.00 13.43
N THR A 109 0.85 -19.33 12.20
CA THR A 109 1.48 -20.41 11.40
C THR A 109 2.73 -19.98 10.64
N LYS A 110 3.04 -18.67 10.60
CA LYS A 110 4.19 -18.10 9.89
C LYS A 110 5.00 -17.24 10.86
N SER A 111 6.32 -17.38 10.81
CA SER A 111 7.27 -16.57 11.57
C SER A 111 8.65 -16.61 10.91
N ILE A 112 9.53 -15.70 11.33
CA ILE A 112 10.96 -15.71 11.04
C ILE A 112 11.76 -15.87 12.34
N PRO A 113 12.98 -16.45 12.32
CA PRO A 113 13.82 -16.56 13.51
C PRO A 113 14.10 -15.19 14.15
N LEU A 114 14.16 -15.10 15.48
CA LEU A 114 14.51 -13.84 16.16
C LEU A 114 15.94 -13.37 15.83
N ALA A 115 16.85 -14.31 15.60
CA ALA A 115 18.21 -14.06 15.11
C ALA A 115 18.27 -13.97 13.57
N SER A 116 17.29 -13.30 12.95
CA SER A 116 17.23 -13.12 11.49
C SER A 116 18.25 -12.10 11.00
N SER A 117 18.74 -12.28 9.77
CA SER A 117 19.58 -11.29 9.10
C SER A 117 18.79 -10.01 8.78
N ALA A 118 19.50 -8.87 8.69
CA ALA A 118 18.94 -7.60 8.25
C ALA A 118 18.19 -7.73 6.91
N SER A 119 18.76 -8.47 5.94
CA SER A 119 18.12 -8.69 4.64
C SER A 119 16.77 -9.41 4.76
N LEU A 120 16.68 -10.45 5.60
CA LEU A 120 15.46 -11.23 5.79
C LEU A 120 14.36 -10.40 6.48
N ILE A 121 14.74 -9.59 7.48
CA ILE A 121 13.81 -8.67 8.15
C ILE A 121 13.30 -7.63 7.15
N LYS A 122 14.20 -7.00 6.38
CA LYS A 122 13.85 -5.99 5.37
C LYS A 122 12.90 -6.54 4.31
N SER A 123 13.18 -7.72 3.76
CA SER A 123 12.34 -8.32 2.73
C SER A 123 10.95 -8.68 3.26
N ASN A 124 10.85 -9.24 4.48
CA ASN A 124 9.57 -9.54 5.10
C ASN A 124 8.79 -8.26 5.45
N ALA A 125 9.44 -7.26 6.06
CA ALA A 125 8.79 -6.00 6.41
C ALA A 125 8.19 -5.32 5.16
N ARG A 126 8.96 -5.22 4.06
CA ARG A 126 8.49 -4.61 2.82
C ARG A 126 7.41 -5.43 2.12
N PHE A 127 7.51 -6.77 2.14
CA PHE A 127 6.47 -7.65 1.59
C PHE A 127 5.16 -7.49 2.37
N GLU A 128 5.20 -7.65 3.70
CA GLU A 128 4.03 -7.55 4.56
C GLU A 128 3.39 -6.15 4.48
N ARG A 129 4.21 -5.08 4.41
CA ARG A 129 3.72 -3.72 4.17
C ARG A 129 2.91 -3.59 2.88
N SER A 130 3.36 -4.25 1.81
CA SER A 130 2.73 -4.14 0.49
C SER A 130 1.31 -4.73 0.43
N ILE A 131 1.03 -5.72 1.28
CA ILE A 131 -0.27 -6.40 1.35
C ILE A 131 -1.14 -5.89 2.49
N GLU A 132 -0.55 -5.41 3.58
CA GLU A 132 -1.25 -4.77 4.70
C GLU A 132 -2.00 -3.52 4.24
N PHE A 133 -1.29 -2.60 3.57
CA PHE A 133 -1.81 -1.28 3.18
C PHE A 133 -2.24 -1.21 1.71
N ALA A 134 -2.52 -2.35 1.09
CA ALA A 134 -3.04 -2.38 -0.27
C ALA A 134 -4.40 -1.67 -0.34
N GLY A 135 -4.51 -0.70 -1.26
CA GLY A 135 -5.67 0.19 -1.41
C GLY A 135 -5.59 1.49 -0.61
N GLU A 136 -4.58 1.68 0.24
CA GLU A 136 -4.53 2.77 1.23
C GLU A 136 -3.48 3.85 0.90
N GLY A 137 -3.06 3.96 -0.36
CA GLY A 137 -2.13 5.00 -0.79
C GLY A 137 -0.65 4.79 -0.41
N ASN A 138 -0.27 3.66 0.17
CA ASN A 138 1.11 3.45 0.63
C ASN A 138 2.12 3.10 -0.50
N ARG A 139 1.71 2.29 -1.48
CA ARG A 139 2.65 1.60 -2.39
C ARG A 139 3.50 2.53 -3.27
N ILE A 140 2.95 3.64 -3.76
CA ILE A 140 3.67 4.57 -4.64
C ILE A 140 4.83 5.23 -3.87
N SER A 141 4.58 5.65 -2.63
CA SER A 141 5.61 6.23 -1.75
C SER A 141 6.73 5.23 -1.47
N GLU A 142 6.40 3.95 -1.25
CA GLU A 142 7.39 2.90 -1.04
C GLU A 142 8.25 2.65 -2.28
N ILE A 143 7.66 2.63 -3.48
CA ILE A 143 8.41 2.51 -4.75
C ILE A 143 9.43 3.64 -4.87
N LYS A 144 8.99 4.89 -4.67
CA LYS A 144 9.88 6.06 -4.76
C LYS A 144 11.01 6.02 -3.72
N ARG A 145 10.68 5.73 -2.46
CA ARG A 145 11.66 5.72 -1.36
C ARG A 145 12.71 4.62 -1.53
N ILE A 146 12.29 3.42 -1.90
CA ILE A 146 13.20 2.28 -2.12
C ILE A 146 14.07 2.55 -3.35
N GLY A 147 13.46 3.04 -4.42
CA GLY A 147 14.18 3.42 -5.65
C GLY A 147 15.22 4.52 -5.43
N ALA A 148 14.88 5.54 -4.64
CA ALA A 148 15.79 6.63 -4.28
C ALA A 148 17.03 6.17 -3.50
N LYS A 149 16.99 4.98 -2.88
CA LYS A 149 18.14 4.35 -2.23
C LYS A 149 18.99 3.50 -3.19
N GLY A 150 18.70 3.52 -4.49
CA GLY A 150 19.42 2.76 -5.50
C GLY A 150 18.96 1.30 -5.65
N GLU A 151 17.89 0.91 -4.96
CA GLU A 151 17.32 -0.44 -5.11
C GLU A 151 16.38 -0.48 -6.32
N ASN A 152 16.52 -1.50 -7.16
CA ASN A 152 15.63 -1.67 -8.30
C ASN A 152 14.23 -2.10 -7.81
N ILE A 153 13.24 -1.24 -7.99
CA ILE A 153 11.85 -1.49 -7.66
C ILE A 153 10.96 -1.05 -8.83
N ASP A 154 10.96 -1.86 -9.88
CA ASP A 154 10.04 -1.70 -11.00
C ASP A 154 8.65 -2.24 -10.63
N LYS A 155 7.60 -1.50 -11.00
CA LYS A 155 6.25 -2.04 -11.12
C LYS A 155 5.65 -1.61 -12.45
N ARG A 156 5.51 -2.59 -13.37
CA ARG A 156 4.92 -2.46 -14.71
C ARG A 156 5.81 -1.76 -15.76
N GLY A 157 7.13 -1.85 -15.64
CA GLY A 157 8.09 -1.30 -16.59
C GLY A 157 8.45 0.16 -16.36
N ALA A 158 7.93 0.79 -15.29
CA ALA A 158 8.14 2.21 -15.00
C ALA A 158 9.28 2.37 -13.98
N VAL A 159 10.22 3.27 -14.28
CA VAL A 159 11.28 3.63 -13.34
C VAL A 159 10.71 4.42 -12.16
N TRP A 160 11.24 4.19 -10.95
CA TRP A 160 10.75 4.79 -9.72
C TRP A 160 10.80 6.33 -9.71
N ASN A 161 11.65 6.93 -10.53
CA ASN A 161 11.87 8.38 -10.68
C ASN A 161 11.24 8.95 -11.95
N CYS A 162 10.30 8.23 -12.59
CA CYS A 162 9.66 8.78 -13.77
C CYS A 162 8.82 10.02 -13.42
N PRO A 163 8.86 11.09 -14.23
CA PRO A 163 8.14 12.33 -13.94
C PRO A 163 6.64 12.17 -13.70
N GLY A 164 5.98 11.28 -14.43
CA GLY A 164 4.55 11.00 -14.31
C GLY A 164 4.09 10.39 -12.98
N LEU A 165 5.01 10.08 -12.05
CA LEU A 165 4.64 9.69 -10.68
C LEU A 165 4.37 10.90 -9.78
N VAL A 166 4.61 12.13 -10.24
CA VAL A 166 4.30 13.37 -9.51
C VAL A 166 3.13 14.06 -10.20
N LEU A 167 2.13 14.49 -9.43
CA LEU A 167 0.98 15.21 -9.96
C LEU A 167 1.41 16.57 -10.51
N GLN A 168 0.83 16.97 -11.63
CA GLN A 168 0.98 18.34 -12.12
C GLN A 168 0.25 19.31 -11.18
N PHE A 169 0.72 20.54 -11.13
CA PHE A 169 0.04 21.60 -10.41
C PHE A 169 -1.33 21.93 -11.03
N PRO A 170 -2.29 22.45 -10.26
CA PRO A 170 -3.59 22.84 -10.78
C PRO A 170 -3.45 23.90 -11.89
N GLN A 171 -4.31 23.83 -12.91
CA GLN A 171 -4.30 24.78 -14.04
C GLN A 171 -4.44 26.24 -13.59
N GLY A 172 -5.22 26.50 -12.54
CA GLY A 172 -5.37 27.85 -11.99
C GLY A 172 -4.06 28.46 -11.49
N GLU A 173 -3.20 27.65 -10.86
CA GLU A 173 -1.87 28.08 -10.40
C GLU A 173 -0.95 28.36 -11.58
N MET A 174 -0.93 27.44 -12.56
CA MET A 174 -0.06 27.54 -13.74
C MET A 174 -0.45 28.68 -14.69
N ALA A 175 -1.75 28.97 -14.82
CA ALA A 175 -2.25 30.01 -15.72
C ALA A 175 -2.10 31.42 -15.16
N THR A 176 -2.14 31.57 -13.82
CA THR A 176 -2.11 32.88 -13.15
C THR A 176 -0.68 33.38 -12.89
N ASN A 177 0.28 32.45 -12.76
CA ASN A 177 1.69 32.79 -12.54
C ASN A 177 2.56 32.23 -13.67
N THR A 178 2.92 33.06 -14.64
CA THR A 178 3.75 32.66 -15.80
C THR A 178 5.19 32.29 -15.43
N ALA A 179 5.67 32.67 -14.24
CA ALA A 179 6.99 32.27 -13.72
C ALA A 179 6.96 30.91 -13.01
N PHE A 180 5.77 30.34 -12.80
CA PHE A 180 5.58 29.10 -12.07
C PHE A 180 6.19 27.91 -12.82
N GLN A 181 7.16 27.24 -12.18
CA GLN A 181 7.84 26.09 -12.76
C GLN A 181 6.99 24.84 -12.60
N ARG A 182 6.62 24.25 -13.75
CA ARG A 182 5.80 23.05 -13.82
C ARG A 182 6.61 21.80 -13.47
N ASN A 183 5.93 20.77 -12.97
CA ASN A 183 6.57 19.47 -12.84
C ASN A 183 6.87 18.91 -14.24
N PRO A 184 8.02 18.24 -14.45
CA PRO A 184 8.27 17.52 -15.69
C PRO A 184 7.20 16.43 -15.91
N GLU A 185 6.90 16.12 -17.17
CA GLU A 185 5.79 15.23 -17.53
C GLU A 185 6.27 13.93 -18.20
N GLY A 186 5.46 12.87 -18.12
CA GLY A 186 5.69 11.60 -18.84
C GLY A 186 6.74 10.66 -18.22
N GLY A 187 7.34 9.82 -19.06
CA GLY A 187 8.46 8.93 -18.69
C GLY A 187 8.11 7.66 -17.90
N CYS A 188 6.82 7.37 -17.71
CA CYS A 188 6.36 6.17 -16.97
C CYS A 188 5.88 5.01 -17.86
N ASN A 189 6.13 5.09 -19.18
CA ASN A 189 5.77 4.16 -20.28
C ASN A 189 4.27 3.99 -20.57
#